data_AF-A0A0F0FJ49-F1
#
_entry.id   AF-A0A0F0FJ49-F1
#
_cell.length_a   1.000
_cell.length_b   1.000
_cell.length_c   1.000
_cell.angle_alpha   90.00
_cell.angle_beta   90.00
_cell.angle_gamma   90.00
#
_symmetry.space_group_name_H-M   'P 1'
#
loop_
_entity.id
_entity.type
_entity.pdbx_description
1 polymer ?
#
loop_
_entity_poly.entity_id
_entity_poly.type
_entity_poly.pdbx_seq_one_letter_code
_entity_poly.pdbx_strand_id
1 'polypeptide(L)'
;MKVSTTNVLNILEQDEIAAVRDLARMISHPRSFVVLRAAFVLMAAVAVLCFAASSFHLAGFENVGIGAAILAALLFLAERRWFGDRDEVVVPAAQVNELRTQLRPEMFGKLEEVARRLTHDGPGDGIIRVRTLWQFLSESVASDTLKRRDARRSPATDSRAG
;
A
#
# COMPACT_ATOMS: atom_id res chain seq x y z
N MET A 1 17.76 25.49 6.18
CA MET A 1 17.30 24.47 7.15
C MET A 1 18.00 23.17 6.83
N LYS A 2 18.80 22.62 7.76
CA LYS A 2 19.41 21.30 7.61
C LYS A 2 18.30 20.27 7.78
N VAL A 3 17.84 19.69 6.68
CA VAL A 3 16.96 18.51 6.71
C VAL A 3 17.83 17.39 7.26
N SER A 4 17.69 17.11 8.56
CA SER A 4 18.29 15.94 9.20
C SER A 4 17.56 14.72 8.66
N THR A 5 17.99 14.22 7.50
CA THR A 5 17.70 12.89 7.00
C THR A 5 18.44 11.87 7.88
N THR A 6 18.01 11.77 9.14
CA THR A 6 18.16 10.51 9.87
C THR A 6 17.10 9.59 9.28
N ASN A 7 17.40 9.10 8.09
CA ASN A 7 16.67 8.05 7.39
C ASN A 7 16.83 6.81 8.26
N VAL A 8 15.96 6.65 9.27
CA VAL A 8 15.94 5.47 10.13
C VAL A 8 15.39 4.34 9.26
N LEU A 9 16.27 3.78 8.45
CA LEU A 9 16.03 2.62 7.63
C LEU A 9 15.84 1.45 8.59
N ASN A 10 14.59 1.13 8.85
CA ASN A 10 14.21 -0.02 9.65
C ASN A 10 14.64 -1.28 8.90
N ILE A 11 15.63 -1.99 9.44
CA ILE A 11 16.16 -3.20 8.81
C ILE A 11 15.22 -4.34 9.15
N LEU A 12 14.38 -4.70 8.19
CA LEU A 12 13.47 -5.84 8.31
C LEU A 12 14.04 -7.06 7.58
N GLU A 13 13.75 -8.23 8.10
CA GLU A 13 13.94 -9.49 7.37
C GLU A 13 12.85 -9.65 6.29
N GLN A 14 13.11 -10.46 5.26
CA GLN A 14 12.15 -10.64 4.17
C GLN A 14 10.79 -11.18 4.68
N ASP A 15 10.83 -12.04 5.69
CA ASP A 15 9.65 -12.66 6.29
C ASP A 15 8.82 -11.64 7.07
N GLU A 16 9.48 -10.74 7.81
CA GLU A 16 8.82 -9.63 8.52
C GLU A 16 8.18 -8.64 7.53
N ILE A 17 8.85 -8.35 6.41
CA ILE A 17 8.30 -7.50 5.34
C ILE A 17 7.08 -8.17 4.71
N ALA A 18 7.14 -9.47 4.45
CA ALA A 18 6.03 -10.22 3.87
C ALA A 18 4.82 -10.20 4.81
N ALA A 19 5.02 -10.47 6.10
CA ALA A 19 3.98 -10.43 7.12
C ALA A 19 3.25 -9.07 7.18
N VAL A 20 4.00 -7.96 7.32
CA VAL A 20 3.41 -6.62 7.39
C VAL A 20 2.68 -6.25 6.09
N ARG A 21 3.27 -6.60 4.93
CA ARG A 21 2.70 -6.32 3.61
C ARG A 21 1.44 -7.11 3.34
N ASP A 22 1.44 -8.39 3.67
CA ASP A 22 0.30 -9.27 3.44
C ASP A 22 -0.86 -8.89 4.35
N LEU A 23 -0.56 -8.52 5.60
CA LEU A 23 -1.56 -7.95 6.50
C LEU A 23 -2.13 -6.64 5.97
N ALA A 24 -1.27 -5.70 5.57
CA ALA A 24 -1.71 -4.42 5.01
C ALA A 24 -2.58 -4.62 3.76
N ARG A 25 -2.21 -5.55 2.87
CA ARG A 25 -2.99 -5.91 1.67
C ARG A 25 -4.32 -6.57 2.01
N MET A 26 -4.33 -7.50 2.96
CA MET A 26 -5.53 -8.21 3.36
C MET A 26 -6.62 -7.25 3.87
N ILE A 27 -6.22 -6.23 4.64
CA ILE A 27 -7.14 -5.26 5.22
C ILE A 27 -7.51 -4.17 4.20
N SER A 28 -6.55 -3.67 3.41
CA SER A 28 -6.78 -2.60 2.43
C SER A 28 -7.55 -3.05 1.20
N HIS A 29 -7.33 -4.28 0.74
CA HIS A 29 -7.90 -4.82 -0.49
C HIS A 29 -8.67 -6.13 -0.23
N PRO A 30 -9.82 -6.07 0.47
CA PRO A 30 -10.69 -7.23 0.55
C PRO A 30 -11.13 -7.64 -0.86
N ARG A 31 -11.34 -8.93 -1.12
CA ARG A 31 -11.71 -9.46 -2.45
C ARG A 31 -12.89 -8.70 -3.08
N SER A 32 -13.86 -8.28 -2.25
CA SER A 32 -15.01 -7.47 -2.67
C SER A 32 -14.62 -6.12 -3.26
N PHE A 33 -13.61 -5.43 -2.68
CA PHE A 33 -13.09 -4.18 -3.21
C PHE A 33 -12.41 -4.39 -4.56
N VAL A 34 -11.57 -5.43 -4.68
CA VAL A 34 -10.85 -5.74 -5.92
C VAL A 34 -11.83 -6.03 -7.06
N VAL A 35 -12.87 -6.83 -6.79
CA VAL A 35 -13.91 -7.15 -7.77
C VAL A 35 -14.69 -5.89 -8.18
N LEU A 36 -15.09 -5.06 -7.21
CA LEU A 36 -15.83 -3.82 -7.48
C LEU A 36 -15.01 -2.84 -8.33
N ARG A 37 -13.73 -2.66 -7.98
CA ARG A 37 -12.81 -1.78 -8.71
C ARG A 37 -12.48 -2.31 -10.10
N ALA A 38 -12.32 -3.62 -10.26
CA ALA A 38 -12.15 -4.23 -11.58
C ALA A 38 -13.39 -4.03 -12.47
N ALA A 39 -14.59 -4.18 -11.90
CA ALA A 39 -15.84 -3.92 -12.61
C ALA A 39 -15.95 -2.45 -13.02
N PHE A 40 -15.58 -1.51 -12.14
CA PHE A 40 -15.52 -0.08 -12.46
C PHE A 40 -14.59 0.20 -13.65
N VAL A 41 -13.34 -0.28 -13.58
CA VAL A 41 -12.34 -0.07 -14.66
C VAL A 41 -12.82 -0.67 -15.97
N LEU A 42 -13.44 -1.85 -15.94
CA LEU A 42 -13.99 -2.49 -17.12
C LEU A 42 -15.12 -1.67 -17.74
N MET A 43 -16.08 -1.17 -16.94
CA MET A 43 -17.17 -0.34 -17.46
C MET A 43 -16.67 1.02 -17.98
N ALA A 44 -15.68 1.62 -17.33
CA ALA A 44 -15.04 2.83 -17.81
C ALA A 44 -14.33 2.59 -19.17
N ALA A 45 -13.60 1.47 -19.30
CA ALA A 45 -12.96 1.10 -20.56
C ALA A 45 -13.98 0.86 -21.68
N VAL A 46 -15.09 0.17 -21.39
CA VAL A 46 -16.20 0.00 -22.33
C VAL A 46 -16.78 1.35 -22.75
N ALA A 47 -17.04 2.25 -21.81
CA ALA A 47 -17.56 3.58 -22.12
C ALA A 47 -16.63 4.35 -23.07
N VAL A 48 -15.31 4.34 -22.79
CA VAL A 48 -14.29 4.97 -23.64
C VAL A 48 -14.25 4.34 -25.03
N LEU A 49 -14.28 3.01 -25.13
CA LEU A 49 -14.28 2.30 -26.41
C LEU A 49 -15.54 2.58 -27.23
N CYS A 50 -16.72 2.64 -26.59
CA CYS A 50 -17.96 3.01 -27.26
C CYS A 50 -17.94 4.46 -27.76
N PHE A 51 -17.40 5.39 -26.97
CA PHE A 51 -17.21 6.78 -27.41
C PHE A 51 -16.23 6.88 -28.59
N ALA A 52 -15.12 6.14 -28.55
CA ALA A 52 -14.19 6.07 -29.67
C ALA A 52 -14.85 5.48 -30.93
N ALA A 53 -15.58 4.38 -30.80
CA ALA A 53 -16.34 3.77 -31.91
C ALA A 53 -17.39 4.73 -32.50
N SER A 54 -18.09 5.49 -31.63
CA SER A 54 -19.03 6.52 -32.04
C SER A 54 -18.37 7.64 -32.83
N SER A 55 -17.12 8.01 -32.51
CA SER A 55 -16.36 9.01 -33.26
C SER A 55 -16.02 8.59 -34.70
N PHE A 56 -16.05 7.28 -34.97
CA PHE A 56 -15.94 6.71 -36.32
C PHE A 56 -17.29 6.54 -37.03
N HIS A 57 -18.37 7.17 -36.54
CA HIS A 57 -19.73 7.09 -37.09
C HIS A 57 -20.33 5.68 -37.13
N LEU A 58 -19.87 4.77 -36.27
CA LEU A 58 -20.49 3.46 -36.11
C LEU A 58 -21.82 3.62 -35.36
N ALA A 59 -22.93 3.32 -36.01
CA ALA A 59 -24.27 3.47 -35.42
C ALA A 59 -24.50 2.47 -34.29
N GLY A 60 -25.20 2.90 -33.22
CA GLY A 60 -25.66 2.03 -32.12
C GLY A 60 -24.76 1.98 -30.88
N PHE A 61 -23.60 2.63 -30.87
CA PHE A 61 -22.66 2.60 -29.74
C PHE A 61 -22.87 3.71 -28.69
N GLU A 62 -23.56 4.80 -29.03
CA GLU A 62 -23.78 5.95 -28.14
C GLU A 62 -24.53 5.56 -26.86
N ASN A 63 -25.67 4.89 -27.01
CA ASN A 63 -26.49 4.45 -25.88
C ASN A 63 -25.76 3.44 -24.98
N VAL A 64 -24.93 2.57 -25.56
CA VAL A 64 -24.12 1.59 -24.83
C VAL A 64 -23.01 2.31 -24.04
N GLY A 65 -22.33 3.28 -24.66
CA GLY A 65 -21.30 4.08 -24.01
C GLY A 65 -21.84 4.90 -22.85
N ILE A 66 -23.01 5.54 -23.02
CA ILE A 66 -23.69 6.27 -21.95
C ILE A 66 -24.09 5.32 -20.81
N GLY A 67 -24.68 4.17 -21.12
CA GLY A 67 -25.03 3.16 -20.12
C GLY A 67 -23.82 2.66 -19.32
N ALA A 68 -22.70 2.40 -20.00
CA ALA A 68 -21.46 2.00 -19.36
C ALA A 68 -20.87 3.10 -18.45
N ALA A 69 -20.92 4.36 -18.88
CA ALA A 69 -20.47 5.50 -18.09
C ALA A 69 -21.32 5.68 -16.82
N ILE A 70 -22.66 5.56 -16.92
CA ILE A 70 -23.56 5.62 -15.76
C ILE A 70 -23.24 4.48 -14.79
N LEU A 71 -23.07 3.25 -15.28
CA LEU A 71 -22.73 2.13 -14.40
C LEU A 71 -21.37 2.33 -13.72
N ALA A 72 -20.36 2.83 -14.45
CA ALA A 72 -19.07 3.18 -13.86
C ALA A 72 -19.21 4.24 -12.76
N ALA A 73 -20.03 5.28 -12.97
CA ALA A 73 -20.29 6.28 -11.94
C ALA A 73 -20.97 5.69 -10.69
N LEU A 74 -21.94 4.79 -10.86
CA LEU A 74 -22.59 4.10 -9.74
C LEU A 74 -21.62 3.19 -8.98
N LEU A 75 -20.76 2.44 -9.69
CA LEU A 75 -19.73 1.61 -9.08
C LEU A 75 -18.72 2.45 -8.29
N PHE A 76 -18.34 3.62 -8.80
CA PHE A 76 -17.46 4.55 -8.11
C PHE A 76 -18.10 5.10 -6.82
N LEU A 77 -19.38 5.48 -6.87
CA LEU A 77 -20.11 5.95 -5.69
C LEU A 77 -20.27 4.82 -4.65
N ALA A 78 -20.55 3.60 -5.10
CA ALA A 78 -20.58 2.41 -4.26
C ALA A 78 -19.23 2.17 -3.57
N GLU A 79 -18.12 2.24 -4.32
CA GLU A 79 -16.76 2.13 -3.80
C GLU A 79 -16.53 3.15 -2.70
N ARG A 80 -16.82 4.43 -2.97
CA ARG A 80 -16.64 5.52 -1.99
C ARG A 80 -17.52 5.34 -0.76
N ARG A 81 -18.76 4.89 -0.91
CA ARG A 81 -19.74 4.76 0.19
C ARG A 81 -19.47 3.57 1.11
N TRP A 82 -19.04 2.44 0.57
CA TRP A 82 -18.82 1.21 1.33
C TRP A 82 -17.37 0.98 1.74
N PHE A 83 -16.41 1.52 1.00
CA PHE A 83 -14.99 1.28 1.24
C PHE A 83 -14.27 2.49 1.83
N GLY A 84 -14.78 3.71 1.63
CA GLY A 84 -14.26 4.92 2.29
C GLY A 84 -12.75 5.10 2.12
N ASP A 85 -12.10 5.70 3.12
CA ASP A 85 -10.64 5.76 3.19
C ASP A 85 -10.10 4.48 3.83
N ARG A 86 -9.62 3.57 2.98
CA ARG A 86 -9.11 2.26 3.40
C ARG A 86 -7.77 2.34 4.13
N ASP A 87 -7.05 3.45 4.00
CA ASP A 87 -5.78 3.63 4.69
C ASP A 87 -6.01 3.99 6.17
N GLU A 88 -7.17 4.55 6.50
CA GLU A 88 -7.54 4.87 7.89
C GLU A 88 -8.16 3.69 8.64
N VAL A 89 -8.36 2.55 8.00
CA VAL A 89 -8.91 1.36 8.64
C VAL A 89 -7.99 0.88 9.75
N VAL A 90 -8.58 0.72 10.94
CA VAL A 90 -7.91 0.21 12.14
C VAL A 90 -7.63 -1.28 11.97
N VAL A 91 -6.40 -1.70 12.26
CA VAL A 91 -6.02 -3.11 12.26
C VAL A 91 -6.67 -3.80 13.47
N PRO A 92 -7.40 -4.90 13.29
CA PRO A 92 -8.00 -5.65 14.39
C PRO A 92 -6.96 -6.14 15.41
N ALA A 93 -7.28 -6.07 16.70
CA ALA A 93 -6.37 -6.46 17.79
C ALA A 93 -5.85 -7.90 17.65
N ALA A 94 -6.66 -8.83 17.14
CA ALA A 94 -6.23 -10.20 16.86
C ALA A 94 -5.07 -10.27 15.86
N GLN A 95 -5.14 -9.46 14.80
CA GLN A 95 -4.11 -9.40 13.76
C GLN A 95 -2.88 -8.63 14.23
N VAL A 96 -3.06 -7.59 15.07
CA VAL A 96 -1.93 -6.91 15.74
C VAL A 96 -1.18 -7.87 16.65
N ASN A 97 -1.89 -8.72 17.40
CA ASN A 97 -1.26 -9.72 18.27
C ASN A 97 -0.51 -10.77 17.45
N GLU A 98 -1.08 -11.23 16.34
CA GLU A 98 -0.39 -12.14 15.42
C GLU A 98 0.87 -11.49 14.83
N LEU A 99 0.76 -10.23 14.38
CA LEU A 99 1.88 -9.44 13.89
C LEU A 99 2.98 -9.29 14.94
N ARG A 100 2.61 -9.09 16.22
CA ARG A 100 3.55 -9.01 17.36
C ARG A 100 4.32 -10.31 17.58
N THR A 101 3.75 -11.47 17.25
CA THR A 101 4.46 -12.76 17.35
C THR A 101 5.42 -13.00 16.18
N GLN A 102 5.16 -12.37 15.03
CA GLN A 102 5.95 -12.54 13.81
C GLN A 102 7.10 -11.54 13.68
N LEU A 103 6.94 -10.33 14.23
CA LEU A 103 8.00 -9.31 14.25
C LEU A 103 8.87 -9.42 15.49
N ARG A 104 10.14 -9.05 15.34
CA ARG A 104 11.01 -8.82 16.50
C ARG A 104 10.45 -7.71 17.40
N PRO A 105 10.60 -7.83 18.74
CA PRO A 105 10.09 -6.84 19.69
C PRO A 105 10.56 -5.41 19.41
N GLU A 106 11.81 -5.26 18.97
CA GLU A 106 12.40 -3.96 18.61
C GLU A 106 11.69 -3.32 17.41
N MET A 107 11.40 -4.12 16.38
CA MET A 107 10.74 -3.66 15.16
C MET A 107 9.26 -3.34 15.40
N PHE A 108 8.61 -4.11 16.27
CA PHE A 108 7.25 -3.83 16.71
C PHE A 108 7.17 -2.51 17.50
N GLY A 109 8.12 -2.24 18.40
CA GLY A 109 8.19 -0.97 19.12
C GLY A 109 8.34 0.25 18.20
N LYS A 110 9.08 0.10 17.09
CA LYS A 110 9.18 1.15 16.05
C LYS A 110 7.89 1.31 15.26
N LEU A 111 7.18 0.22 14.97
CA LEU A 111 5.86 0.29 14.34
C LEU A 111 4.87 1.08 15.22
N GLU A 112 4.86 0.85 16.53
CA GLU A 112 4.07 1.64 17.48
C GLU A 112 4.49 3.11 17.55
N GLU A 113 5.78 3.40 17.36
CA GLU A 113 6.27 4.78 17.26
C GLU A 113 5.76 5.47 15.99
N VAL A 114 5.79 4.77 14.85
CA VAL A 114 5.19 5.26 13.59
C VAL A 114 3.68 5.48 13.76
N ALA A 115 3.00 4.56 14.46
CA ALA A 115 1.58 4.73 14.81
C ALA A 115 1.36 6.04 15.59
N ARG A 116 2.12 6.27 16.66
CA ARG A 116 2.03 7.49 17.47
C ARG A 116 2.36 8.77 16.69
N ARG A 117 3.30 8.72 15.76
CA ARG A 117 3.70 9.88 14.92
C ARG A 117 2.62 10.27 13.91
N LEU A 118 1.97 9.29 13.30
CA LEU A 118 0.97 9.54 12.25
C LEU A 118 -0.37 10.07 12.80
N THR A 119 -0.66 9.87 14.08
CA THR A 119 -1.91 10.28 14.73
C THR A 119 -1.89 11.74 15.24
N HIS A 120 -1.19 12.63 14.54
CA HIS A 120 -0.82 13.99 15.01
C HIS A 120 -1.96 15.03 15.11
N ASP A 121 -3.17 14.65 15.54
CA ASP A 121 -4.24 15.56 15.99
C ASP A 121 -4.72 15.26 17.44
N GLY A 122 -3.98 14.47 18.23
CA GLY A 122 -4.30 14.25 19.66
C GLY A 122 -3.38 13.24 20.35
N PRO A 123 -3.48 13.08 21.69
CA PRO A 123 -2.68 12.10 22.43
C PRO A 123 -2.99 10.71 21.87
N GLY A 124 -2.01 10.15 21.17
CA GLY A 124 -2.14 8.95 20.37
C GLY A 124 -2.71 7.80 21.19
N ASP A 125 -3.84 7.29 20.72
CA ASP A 125 -4.45 6.03 21.15
C ASP A 125 -3.56 4.80 20.84
N GLY A 126 -2.44 5.00 20.12
CA GLY A 126 -1.51 3.94 19.73
C GLY A 126 -2.09 3.01 18.68
N ILE A 127 -3.17 3.41 18.01
CA ILE A 127 -3.90 2.53 17.11
C ILE A 127 -3.13 2.35 15.81
N ILE A 128 -2.81 1.10 15.50
CA ILE A 128 -2.19 0.72 14.23
C ILE A 128 -3.28 0.72 13.16
N ARG A 129 -3.08 1.53 12.12
CA ARG A 129 -3.94 1.59 10.93
C ARG A 129 -3.21 1.03 9.71
N VAL A 130 -3.93 0.77 8.64
CA VAL A 130 -3.35 0.36 7.35
C VAL A 130 -2.30 1.36 6.87
N ARG A 131 -2.56 2.67 6.99
CA ARG A 131 -1.61 3.74 6.70
C ARG A 131 -0.31 3.60 7.50
N THR A 132 -0.42 3.23 8.78
CA THR A 132 0.73 2.99 9.66
C THR A 132 1.60 1.84 9.13
N LEU A 133 0.98 0.74 8.71
CA LEU A 133 1.70 -0.41 8.14
C LEU A 133 2.43 -0.01 6.84
N TRP A 134 1.78 0.75 5.96
CA TRP A 134 2.41 1.22 4.73
C TRP A 134 3.54 2.20 4.96
N GLN A 135 3.38 3.12 5.91
CA GLN A 135 4.44 4.05 6.30
C GLN A 135 5.62 3.32 6.94
N PHE A 136 5.35 2.34 7.80
CA PHE A 136 6.40 1.53 8.39
C PHE A 136 7.18 0.74 7.32
N LEU A 137 6.48 0.18 6.32
CA LEU A 137 7.11 -0.48 5.18
C LEU A 137 7.94 0.49 4.32
N SER A 138 7.48 1.72 4.10
CA SER A 138 8.20 2.72 3.29
C SER A 138 9.46 3.23 3.99
N GLU A 139 9.45 3.28 5.32
CA GLU A 139 10.61 3.61 6.17
C GLU A 139 11.54 2.41 6.42
N SER A 140 11.18 1.23 5.91
CA SER A 140 11.95 0.00 6.10
C SER A 140 12.73 -0.41 4.86
N VAL A 141 13.88 -1.06 5.06
CA VAL A 141 14.68 -1.67 4.02
C VAL A 141 14.99 -3.12 4.33
N ALA A 142 14.94 -3.96 3.31
CA ALA A 142 15.22 -5.37 3.43
C ALA A 142 16.71 -5.60 3.76
N SER A 143 16.98 -6.39 4.80
CA SER A 143 18.34 -6.74 5.23
C SER A 143 19.22 -7.27 4.09
N ASP A 144 18.65 -8.07 3.19
CA ASP A 144 19.39 -8.63 2.05
C ASP A 144 19.82 -7.59 1.01
N THR A 145 19.05 -6.50 0.87
CA THR A 145 19.42 -5.41 -0.04
C THR A 145 20.63 -4.64 0.50
N LEU A 146 20.77 -4.52 1.82
CA LEU A 146 21.95 -3.97 2.47
C LEU A 146 23.15 -4.92 2.31
N LYS A 147 22.98 -6.22 2.60
CA LYS A 147 24.05 -7.22 2.41
C LYS A 147 24.59 -7.24 0.98
N ARG A 148 23.72 -7.15 -0.03
CA ARG A 148 24.13 -7.06 -1.45
C ARG A 148 24.84 -5.75 -1.78
N ARG A 149 24.46 -4.64 -1.15
CA ARG A 149 25.12 -3.34 -1.33
C ARG A 149 26.53 -3.35 -0.73
N ASP A 150 26.68 -3.92 0.46
CA ASP A 150 27.95 -4.02 1.15
C ASP A 150 28.90 -4.98 0.43
N ALA A 151 28.40 -6.13 -0.05
CA ALA A 151 29.15 -7.04 -0.90
C ALA A 151 29.65 -6.39 -2.20
N ARG A 152 28.93 -5.41 -2.75
CA ARG A 152 29.37 -4.63 -3.94
C ARG A 152 30.33 -3.48 -3.60
N ARG A 153 30.39 -3.03 -2.34
CA ARG A 153 31.35 -2.01 -1.87
C ARG A 153 32.69 -2.60 -1.45
N SER A 154 32.76 -3.90 -1.18
CA SER A 154 33.98 -4.59 -0.78
C SER A 154 34.84 -5.25 -1.88
N PRO A 155 34.81 -4.91 -3.20
CA PRO A 155 35.88 -5.34 -4.07
C PRO A 155 37.05 -4.34 -3.99
N ALA A 156 38.22 -4.86 -3.61
CA ALA A 156 39.56 -4.24 -3.66
C ALA A 156 39.98 -3.36 -2.45
N THR A 157 40.40 -4.00 -1.36
CA THR A 157 41.49 -3.45 -0.52
C THR A 157 42.51 -4.52 -0.13
N ASP A 158 42.70 -5.54 -0.98
CA ASP A 158 43.75 -6.58 -0.79
C ASP A 158 44.82 -6.57 -1.90
N SER A 159 44.93 -5.48 -2.67
CA SER A 159 45.96 -5.33 -3.72
C SER A 159 46.93 -4.20 -3.43
N ARG A 160 47.45 -4.14 -2.19
CA ARG A 160 48.56 -3.26 -1.81
C ARG A 160 49.47 -3.92 -0.77
N ALA A 161 49.97 -5.10 -1.11
CA ALA A 161 51.17 -5.68 -0.51
C ALA A 161 51.87 -6.50 -1.59
N GLY A 162 52.93 -5.93 -2.16
CA GLY A 162 53.70 -6.48 -3.27
C GLY A 162 54.63 -5.42 -3.82
#